data_AF-A0AAT9HLQ0-F1
#
_entry.id   AF-A0AAT9HLQ0-F1
#
_cell.length_a   1.000
_cell.length_b   1.000
_cell.length_c   1.000
_cell.angle_alpha   90.00
_cell.angle_beta   90.00
_cell.angle_gamma   90.00
#
_symmetry.space_group_name_H-M   'P 1'
#
loop_
_entity.id
_entity.type
_entity.pdbx_description
1 polymer ?
#
loop_
_entity_poly.entity_id
_entity_poly.type
_entity_poly.pdbx_seq_one_letter_code
_entity_poly.pdbx_strand_id
1 'polypeptide(L)' 'MRVCLPGNKIVYKQISLPALLDGHTGHWVFTETPEGVVAHARHTATIKPSALPLLGRAPRSPMPGSTCAAC' A
#
# COMPACT_ATOMS: atom_id res chain seq x y z
N MET A 1 -1.36 16.92 -3.27
CA MET A 1 -2.13 17.57 -4.36
C MET A 1 -3.18 16.59 -4.86
N ARG A 2 -4.37 17.08 -5.27
CA ARG A 2 -5.50 16.24 -5.72
C ARG A 2 -6.15 16.88 -6.94
N VAL A 3 -6.71 16.03 -7.81
CA VAL A 3 -7.64 16.44 -8.87
C VAL A 3 -8.97 15.73 -8.61
N CYS A 4 -10.04 16.51 -8.52
CA CYS A 4 -11.38 16.03 -8.23
C CYS A 4 -12.20 15.99 -9.52
N LEU A 5 -12.69 14.81 -9.90
CA LEU A 5 -13.63 14.58 -10.99
C LEU A 5 -15.02 14.37 -10.37
N PRO A 6 -15.90 15.38 -10.39
CA PRO A 6 -17.18 15.36 -9.65
C PRO A 6 -17.99 14.10 -9.93
N GLY A 7 -18.56 13.51 -8.86
CA GLY A 7 -19.44 12.34 -8.94
C GLY A 7 -18.78 11.02 -9.33
N ASN A 8 -17.44 10.98 -9.49
CA ASN A 8 -16.76 9.79 -10.01
C ASN A 8 -15.49 9.46 -9.22
N LYS A 9 -14.50 10.36 -9.22
CA LYS A 9 -13.14 9.99 -8.82
C LYS A 9 -12.36 11.16 -8.24
N ILE A 10 -11.54 10.87 -7.23
CA ILE A 10 -10.53 11.80 -6.72
C ILE A 10 -9.18 11.14 -6.87
N VAL A 11 -8.32 11.66 -7.74
CA VAL A 11 -6.93 11.20 -7.89
C VAL A 11 -6.01 12.07 -7.06
N TYR A 12 -4.99 11.46 -6.45
CA TYR A 12 -4.06 12.20 -5.60
C TYR A 12 -2.61 11.75 -5.76
N LYS A 13 -1.71 12.70 -5.48
CA LYS A 13 -0.28 12.49 -5.29
C LYS A 13 0.14 13.15 -3.99
N GLN A 14 0.82 12.38 -3.14
CA GLN A 14 1.44 12.92 -1.94
C GLN A 14 2.72 13.67 -2.33
N ILE A 15 2.84 14.91 -1.87
CA ILE A 15 3.93 15.82 -2.22
C ILE A 15 5.00 15.94 -1.12
N SER A 16 4.62 15.63 0.12
CA SER A 16 5.54 15.44 1.24
C SER A 16 5.48 13.98 1.63
N LEU A 17 6.49 13.19 1.28
CA LEU A 17 6.50 11.73 1.43
C LEU A 17 7.10 11.32 2.78
N PRO A 18 6.66 10.20 3.38
CA PRO A 18 7.38 9.59 4.48
C PRO A 18 8.74 9.07 3.99
N ALA A 19 9.71 8.95 4.90
CA ALA A 19 11.09 8.57 4.55
C ALA A 19 11.21 7.23 3.80
N LEU A 20 10.25 6.32 3.98
CA LEU A 20 10.23 4.99 3.38
C LEU A 20 9.78 4.98 1.89
N LEU A 21 9.23 6.07 1.36
CA LEU A 21 8.63 6.08 0.03
C LEU A 21 9.31 7.07 -0.91
N ASP A 22 9.60 6.63 -2.13
CA ASP A 22 10.00 7.51 -3.25
C ASP A 22 8.77 8.04 -4.00
N GLY A 23 7.59 7.47 -3.76
CA GLY A 23 6.35 7.93 -4.36
C GLY A 23 5.13 7.37 -3.66
N HIS A 24 4.07 8.17 -3.60
CA HIS A 24 2.76 7.71 -3.17
C HIS A 24 1.67 8.44 -3.95
N THR A 25 0.87 7.65 -4.64
CA THR A 25 -0.32 8.08 -5.36
C THR A 25 -1.48 7.19 -5.01
N GLY A 26 -2.67 7.65 -5.31
CA GLY A 26 -3.85 6.82 -5.19
C GLY A 26 -5.08 7.50 -5.73
N HIS A 27 -6.21 6.84 -5.52
CA HIS A 27 -7.49 7.44 -5.83
C HIS A 27 -8.62 6.88 -5.00
N TRP A 28 -9.66 7.70 -4.87
CA TRP A 28 -11.00 7.28 -4.48
C TRP A 28 -11.84 7.17 -5.74
N VAL A 29 -12.54 6.05 -5.92
CA VAL A 29 -13.58 5.88 -6.93
C VAL A 29 -14.88 5.59 -6.22
N PHE A 30 -15.95 6.23 -6.66
CA PHE A 30 -17.30 6.06 -6.16
C PHE A 30 -18.14 5.41 -7.25
N THR A 31 -18.65 4.22 -6.97
CA THR A 31 -19.51 3.47 -7.90
C THR A 31 -20.88 3.33 -7.26
N GLU A 32 -21.90 3.90 -7.91
CA GLU A 32 -23.30 3.71 -7.53
C GLU A 32 -23.70 2.24 -7.70
N THR A 33 -24.47 1.71 -6.76
CA THR A 33 -25.12 0.40 -6.78
C THR A 33 -26.60 0.56 -6.42
N PRO A 34 -27.47 -0.44 -6.65
CA PRO A 34 -28.89 -0.33 -6.29
C PRO A 34 -29.13 -0.05 -4.79
N GLU A 35 -28.20 -0.46 -3.92
CA GLU A 35 -28.29 -0.34 -2.47
C GLU A 35 -27.56 0.89 -1.89
N GLY A 36 -26.82 1.65 -2.73
CA GLY A 36 -26.05 2.80 -2.28
C GLY A 36 -24.77 3.03 -3.09
N VAL A 37 -23.67 3.40 -2.42
CA VAL A 37 -22.39 3.71 -3.07
C VAL A 37 -21.28 2.82 -2.52
N VAL A 38 -20.51 2.23 -3.43
CA VAL A 38 -19.26 1.54 -3.10
C VAL A 38 -18.09 2.51 -3.30
N ALA A 39 -17.34 2.78 -2.22
CA ALA A 39 -16.15 3.60 -2.25
C ALA A 39 -14.87 2.74 -2.28
N HIS A 40 -14.08 2.86 -3.33
CA HIS A 40 -12.81 2.14 -3.49
C HIS A 40 -11.60 3.04 -3.25
N ALA A 41 -10.75 2.65 -2.30
CA ALA A 41 -9.48 3.30 -2.01
C ALA A 41 -8.31 2.54 -2.67
N ARG A 42 -7.70 3.11 -3.70
CA ARG A 42 -6.45 2.57 -4.27
C ARG A 42 -5.25 3.31 -3.71
N HIS A 43 -4.20 2.55 -3.38
CA HIS A 43 -2.87 3.04 -3.10
C HIS A 43 -1.87 2.48 -4.10
N THR A 44 -0.92 3.30 -4.53
CA THR A 44 0.26 2.88 -5.26
C THR A 44 1.44 3.58 -4.63
N ALA A 45 2.23 2.81 -3.89
CA ALA A 45 3.37 3.27 -3.10
C ALA A 45 4.65 2.66 -3.66
N THR A 46 5.63 3.52 -3.96
CA THR A 46 6.96 3.11 -4.38
C THR A 46 7.87 3.13 -3.17
N ILE A 47 8.30 1.95 -2.73
CA ILE A 47 9.24 1.81 -1.61
C ILE A 47 10.60 2.35 -2.03
N LYS A 48 11.22 3.14 -1.15
CA LYS A 48 12.60 3.62 -1.27
C LYS A 48 13.57 2.55 -0.77
N PRO A 49 14.33 1.85 -1.64
CA PRO A 49 15.16 0.73 -1.20
C PRO A 49 16.24 1.11 -0.17
N SER A 50 16.79 2.33 -0.27
CA SER A 50 17.78 2.84 0.69
C SER A 50 17.20 3.11 2.08
N ALA A 51 15.87 3.17 2.23
CA ALA A 51 15.18 3.40 3.49
C ALA A 51 14.70 2.11 4.18
N LEU A 52 14.98 0.93 3.59
CA LEU A 52 14.61 -0.36 4.19
C LEU A 52 15.13 -0.58 5.62
N PRO A 53 16.32 -0.08 6.05
CA PRO A 53 16.75 -0.20 7.44
C PRO A 53 15.77 0.38 8.46
N LEU A 54 14.90 1.32 8.07
CA LEU A 54 13.86 1.88 8.95
C LEU A 54 12.81 0.86 9.38
N LEU A 55 12.65 -0.26 8.65
CA LEU A 55 11.71 -1.32 8.99
C LEU A 55 12.23 -2.26 10.09
N GLY A 56 13.51 -2.13 10.46
CA GLY A 56 14.16 -3.05 11.38
C GLY A 56 14.38 -4.44 10.78
N ARG A 57 14.89 -5.35 11.59
CA ARG A 57 15.14 -6.74 11.18
C ARG A 57 13.85 -7.54 11.27
N ALA A 58 13.50 -8.24 10.20
CA ALA A 58 12.43 -9.22 10.24
C ALA A 58 12.71 -10.27 11.34
N PRO A 59 11.70 -10.66 12.14
CA PRO A 59 11.86 -11.74 13.09
C PRO A 59 12.32 -13.01 12.35
N ARG A 60 13.18 -13.82 12.98
CA ARG A 60 13.50 -15.14 12.45
C ARG A 60 12.22 -15.95 12.48
N SER A 61 11.62 -16.21 11.31
CA SER A 61 10.63 -17.28 11.21
C SER A 61 11.36 -18.60 11.49
N PRO A 62 10.81 -19.50 12.32
CA PRO A 62 11.26 -20.89 12.29
C PRO A 62 11.05 -21.42 10.88
N MET A 63 12.07 -22.09 10.34
CA MET A 63 11.94 -22.83 9.08
C MET A 63 10.89 -23.93 9.28
N PRO A 64 9.84 -24.01 8.45
CA PRO A 64 8.99 -25.20 8.46
C PRO A 64 9.83 -26.36 7.91
N GLY A 65 10.25 -27.29 8.77
CA GLY A 65 10.86 -28.56 8.34
C GLY A 65 12.21 -28.97 8.94
N SER A 66 12.67 -28.40 10.05
CA SER A 66 13.86 -28.93 10.77
C SER A 66 13.55 -30.18 11.60
N THR A 67 12.99 -31.22 10.97
CA THR A 67 13.05 -32.60 11.47
C THR A 67 13.35 -33.52 10.29
N CYS A 68 14.57 -33.42 9.75
CA CYS A 68 15.23 -34.61 9.21
C CYS A 68 15.95 -35.26 10.41
N ALA A 69 15.18 -35.96 11.23
CA ALA A 69 15.73 -36.91 12.18
C ALA A 69 15.81 -38.25 11.44
N ALA A 70 17.00 -38.86 11.50
CA ALA A 70 17.31 -40.14 10.89
C ALA A 70 16.28 -41.23 11.23
N CYS A 71 15.84 -41.96 10.20
CA CYS A 71 15.37 -43.33 10.24
C CYS A 71 16.02 -44.06 9.06
#